data_AF-A0A949WJB3-F1
#
_entry.id   AF-A0A949WJB3-F1
#
_cell.length_a   1.000
_cell.length_b   1.000
_cell.length_c   1.000
_cell.angle_alpha   90.00
_cell.angle_beta   90.00
_cell.angle_gamma   90.00
#
_symmetry.space_group_name_H-M   'P 1'
#
loop_
_entity.id
_entity.type
_entity.pdbx_description
1 polymer ?
#
loop_
_entity_poly.entity_id
_entity_poly.type
_entity_poly.pdbx_seq_one_letter_code
_entity_poly.pdbx_strand_id
1 'polypeptide(L)'
;MKILSIICTTGFTLSAIAMLSACGNRTTMETCNIIEIEDAEVEVDVGDVDIERGEVEMVCGDKILDVTWGQFRRRLRIDPGRYKNNLNAFKQQVSCIRDERDKRKQVLCQASGSNDFVALNFSYDD
;
A
#
# COMPACT_ATOMS: atom_id res chain seq x y z
N MET A 1 16.28 25.66 77.02
CA MET A 1 16.53 25.25 75.62
C MET A 1 15.20 25.08 74.91
N LYS A 2 14.89 25.90 73.91
CA LYS A 2 14.58 25.46 72.53
C LYS A 2 14.27 26.69 71.68
N ILE A 3 15.00 26.73 70.57
CA ILE A 3 15.23 27.85 69.67
C ILE A 3 14.08 27.91 68.67
N LEU A 4 13.52 29.11 68.45
CA LEU A 4 12.72 29.41 67.28
C LEU A 4 13.59 29.27 66.02
N SER A 5 13.07 28.61 64.99
CA SER A 5 13.49 28.88 63.61
C SER A 5 12.32 28.60 62.67
N ILE A 6 11.76 29.69 62.17
CA ILE A 6 10.89 29.79 61.00
C ILE A 6 11.78 29.54 59.79
N ILE A 7 11.45 28.59 58.92
CA ILE A 7 11.90 28.59 57.53
C ILE A 7 10.70 28.18 56.65
N CYS A 8 10.02 29.19 56.10
CA CYS A 8 9.28 29.06 54.86
C CYS A 8 10.30 28.92 53.73
N THR A 9 10.32 27.77 53.06
CA THR A 9 10.96 27.63 51.75
C THR A 9 9.95 27.14 50.75
N THR A 10 9.46 28.10 49.97
CA THR A 10 8.89 27.93 48.64
C THR A 10 9.86 27.15 47.77
N GLY A 11 9.46 25.95 47.33
CA GLY A 11 10.19 25.15 46.35
C GLY A 11 9.28 24.80 45.20
N PHE A 12 9.26 25.64 44.17
CA PHE A 12 8.72 25.32 42.85
C PHE A 12 9.44 24.08 42.30
N THR A 13 8.78 22.93 42.28
CA THR A 13 9.23 21.80 41.43
C THR A 13 8.64 21.99 40.04
N LEU A 14 9.35 22.77 39.23
CA LEU A 14 9.22 22.74 37.78
C LEU A 14 10.01 21.51 37.30
N SER A 15 9.32 20.48 36.81
CA SER A 15 9.97 19.36 36.12
C SER A 15 9.05 18.87 35.02
N ALA A 16 9.48 19.18 33.80
CA ALA A 16 8.83 18.90 32.54
C ALA A 16 8.52 17.41 32.37
N ILE A 17 7.34 17.11 31.83
CA ILE A 17 7.18 15.92 31.00
C ILE A 17 6.73 16.41 29.64
N ALA A 18 7.64 16.18 28.70
CA ALA A 18 7.60 16.54 27.30
C ALA A 18 6.21 16.35 26.69
N MET A 19 5.78 17.37 25.95
CA MET A 19 4.80 17.20 24.90
C MET A 19 5.27 16.04 24.01
N LEU A 20 4.51 14.93 23.98
CA LEU A 20 4.62 13.93 22.93
C LEU A 20 4.11 14.53 21.62
N SER A 21 4.83 15.51 21.08
CA SER A 21 4.68 15.95 19.69
C SER A 21 5.61 15.13 18.81
N ALA A 22 5.41 13.82 18.80
CA ALA A 22 6.07 12.92 17.85
C ALA A 22 5.01 12.06 17.14
N CYS A 23 3.94 12.70 16.66
CA CYS A 23 3.06 12.14 15.63
C CYS A 23 3.31 12.86 14.29
N GLY A 24 4.58 13.17 14.01
CA GLY A 24 5.03 13.83 12.79
C GLY A 24 5.48 12.84 11.73
N ASN A 25 4.71 11.77 11.49
CA ASN A 25 4.85 10.95 10.30
C ASN A 25 3.59 10.08 10.16
N ARG A 26 2.48 10.66 9.70
CA ARG A 26 1.33 9.86 9.23
C ARG A 26 1.81 9.04 8.04
N THR A 27 2.20 7.80 8.26
CA THR A 27 2.37 6.81 7.18
C THR A 27 1.06 6.81 6.41
N THR A 28 1.06 7.38 5.21
CA THR A 28 -0.11 7.42 4.35
C THR A 28 -0.14 6.12 3.57
N MET A 29 -0.62 5.08 4.24
CA MET A 29 -0.98 3.82 3.61
C MET A 29 -2.34 4.01 2.95
N GLU A 30 -2.41 3.79 1.64
CA GLU A 30 -3.64 3.88 0.87
C GLU A 30 -4.11 2.49 0.47
N THR A 31 -5.41 2.23 0.63
CA THR A 31 -6.00 1.01 0.06
C THR A 31 -6.19 1.19 -1.43
N CYS A 32 -5.79 0.19 -2.20
CA CYS A 32 -5.95 0.16 -3.63
C CYS A 32 -7.25 -0.57 -4.00
N ASN A 33 -8.13 0.09 -4.73
CA ASN A 33 -9.34 -0.49 -5.26
C ASN A 33 -9.07 -0.99 -6.67
N ILE A 34 -9.15 -2.31 -6.88
CA ILE A 34 -9.06 -2.88 -8.23
C ILE A 34 -10.25 -2.37 -9.04
N ILE A 35 -10.05 -1.87 -10.25
CA ILE A 35 -11.13 -1.33 -11.08
C ILE A 35 -11.30 -2.10 -12.39
N GLU A 36 -10.23 -2.70 -12.91
CA GLU A 36 -10.29 -3.46 -14.15
C GLU A 36 -9.32 -4.66 -14.17
N ILE A 37 -9.60 -5.62 -15.06
CA ILE A 37 -8.70 -6.71 -15.45
C ILE A 37 -8.62 -6.66 -16.96
N GLU A 38 -7.55 -6.07 -17.47
CA GLU A 38 -7.35 -5.83 -18.90
C GLU A 38 -6.63 -7.00 -19.56
N ASP A 39 -7.06 -7.31 -20.77
CA ASP A 39 -6.50 -8.42 -21.52
C ASP A 39 -5.11 -8.14 -22.05
N ALA A 40 -4.35 -9.20 -22.23
CA ALA A 40 -3.18 -9.17 -23.07
C ALA A 40 -3.67 -8.92 -24.50
N GLU A 41 -3.54 -7.71 -25.01
CA GLU A 41 -3.71 -7.50 -26.44
C GLU A 41 -2.49 -8.05 -27.17
N VAL A 42 -2.75 -8.72 -28.30
CA VAL A 42 -1.70 -9.18 -29.19
C VAL A 42 -1.83 -8.32 -30.43
N GLU A 43 -1.00 -7.28 -30.51
CA GLU A 43 -0.82 -6.57 -31.77
C GLU A 43 0.09 -7.42 -32.66
N VAL A 44 -0.51 -8.04 -33.67
CA VAL A 44 0.24 -8.72 -34.73
C VAL A 44 0.53 -7.69 -35.81
N ASP A 45 1.60 -6.91 -35.64
CA ASP A 45 2.16 -6.19 -36.78
C ASP A 45 2.97 -7.18 -37.62
N VAL A 46 2.94 -7.03 -38.95
CA VAL A 46 3.43 -8.05 -39.90
C VAL A 46 4.96 -8.10 -39.89
N GLY A 47 5.56 -8.63 -38.82
CA GLY A 47 7.01 -8.70 -38.62
C GLY A 47 7.42 -8.93 -37.16
N ASP A 48 6.66 -8.44 -36.20
CA ASP A 48 6.97 -8.50 -34.77
C ASP A 48 5.71 -8.89 -33.99
N VAL A 49 5.75 -10.04 -33.29
CA VAL A 49 4.70 -10.41 -32.34
C VAL A 49 5.06 -9.73 -31.03
N ASP A 50 4.52 -8.53 -30.79
CA ASP A 50 4.55 -7.94 -29.46
C ASP A 50 3.40 -8.54 -28.63
N ILE A 51 3.71 -9.04 -27.44
CA ILE A 51 2.71 -9.62 -26.54
C ILE A 51 2.55 -8.61 -25.43
N GLU A 52 1.54 -7.75 -25.54
CA GLU A 52 1.14 -6.91 -24.42
C GLU A 52 0.64 -7.83 -23.31
N ARG A 53 1.11 -7.57 -22.09
CA ARG A 53 0.87 -8.48 -20.96
C ARG A 53 -0.33 -7.95 -20.21
N GLY A 54 -1.44 -8.69 -20.21
CA GLY A 54 -2.65 -8.29 -19.49
C GLY A 54 -2.38 -7.79 -18.07
N GLU A 55 -3.16 -6.81 -17.66
CA GLU A 55 -2.90 -5.98 -16.47
C GLU A 55 -4.09 -5.99 -15.51
N VAL A 56 -3.81 -5.66 -14.26
CA VAL A 56 -4.81 -5.36 -13.25
C VAL A 56 -4.66 -3.90 -12.92
N GLU A 57 -5.68 -3.13 -13.23
CA GLU A 57 -5.75 -1.71 -12.95
C GLU A 57 -6.34 -1.48 -11.55
N MET A 58 -5.73 -0.57 -10.79
CA MET A 58 -6.17 -0.23 -9.45
C MET A 58 -6.05 1.26 -9.14
N VAL A 59 -7.04 1.79 -8.43
CA VAL A 59 -7.02 3.15 -7.89
C VAL A 59 -6.48 3.14 -6.47
N CYS A 60 -5.34 3.80 -6.24
CA CYS A 60 -4.77 4.05 -4.93
C CYS A 60 -4.70 5.57 -4.70
N GLY A 61 -5.61 6.10 -3.88
CA GLY A 61 -5.75 7.55 -3.70
C GLY A 61 -6.28 8.21 -4.97
N ASP A 62 -5.49 9.13 -5.54
CA ASP A 62 -5.76 9.84 -6.79
C ASP A 62 -5.01 9.24 -8.00
N LYS A 63 -4.36 8.08 -7.83
CA LYS A 63 -3.53 7.44 -8.87
C LYS A 63 -4.15 6.15 -9.37
N ILE A 64 -4.06 5.95 -10.68
CA ILE A 64 -4.34 4.70 -11.37
C ILE A 64 -3.00 3.97 -11.57
N LEU A 65 -2.98 2.69 -11.25
CA LEU A 65 -1.79 1.86 -11.30
C LEU A 65 -2.07 0.54 -12.04
N ASP A 66 -1.13 0.14 -12.89
CA ASP A 66 -1.23 -1.13 -13.61
C ASP A 66 -0.22 -2.13 -13.11
N VAL A 67 -0.70 -3.35 -12.87
CA VAL A 67 0.14 -4.45 -12.43
C VAL A 67 -0.07 -5.63 -13.35
N THR A 68 0.99 -6.01 -14.08
CA THR A 68 0.95 -7.18 -14.98
C THR A 68 0.50 -8.47 -14.28
N TRP A 69 -0.36 -9.24 -14.95
CA TRP A 69 -0.89 -10.53 -14.45
C TRP A 69 0.21 -11.51 -14.04
N GLY A 70 1.36 -11.45 -14.72
CA GLY A 70 2.50 -12.31 -14.42
C GLY A 70 2.98 -12.20 -12.97
N GLN A 71 2.84 -11.02 -12.35
CA GLN A 71 3.23 -10.82 -10.96
C GLN A 71 2.23 -11.48 -10.00
N PHE A 72 0.92 -11.37 -10.25
CA PHE A 72 -0.11 -12.08 -9.49
C PHE A 72 0.08 -13.60 -9.56
N ARG A 73 0.34 -14.12 -10.77
CA ARG A 73 0.56 -15.58 -10.97
C ARG A 73 1.77 -16.08 -10.21
N ARG A 74 2.90 -15.37 -10.29
CA ARG A 74 4.17 -15.81 -9.69
C ARG A 74 4.25 -15.58 -8.18
N ARG A 75 3.71 -14.45 -7.69
CA ARG A 75 3.89 -14.03 -6.28
C ARG A 75 2.68 -14.35 -5.41
N LEU A 76 1.48 -14.27 -5.95
CA LEU A 76 0.23 -14.54 -5.22
C LEU A 76 -0.41 -15.88 -5.58
N ARG A 77 0.09 -16.56 -6.63
CA ARG A 77 -0.51 -17.79 -7.18
C ARG A 77 -1.98 -17.60 -7.61
N ILE A 78 -2.32 -16.38 -8.03
CA ILE A 78 -3.64 -16.01 -8.52
C ILE A 78 -3.50 -15.64 -10.00
N ASP A 79 -4.42 -16.14 -10.83
CA ASP A 79 -4.47 -15.82 -12.26
C ASP A 79 -5.63 -14.83 -12.52
N PRO A 80 -5.35 -13.53 -12.74
CA PRO A 80 -6.40 -12.54 -13.00
C PRO A 80 -7.25 -12.89 -14.23
N GLY A 81 -6.68 -13.54 -15.24
CA GLY A 81 -7.39 -13.95 -16.46
C GLY A 81 -8.57 -14.90 -16.20
N ARG A 82 -8.63 -15.56 -15.04
CA ARG A 82 -9.78 -16.39 -14.62
C ARG A 82 -10.98 -15.58 -14.13
N TYR A 83 -10.80 -14.28 -13.90
CA TYR A 83 -11.77 -13.38 -13.28
C TYR A 83 -12.20 -12.22 -14.20
N LYS A 84 -11.80 -12.20 -15.48
CA LYS A 84 -12.16 -11.13 -16.44
C LYS A 84 -13.64 -10.74 -16.41
N ASN A 85 -14.51 -11.75 -16.38
CA ASN A 85 -15.96 -11.56 -16.37
C ASN A 85 -16.57 -11.44 -14.95
N ASN A 86 -15.73 -11.39 -13.91
CA ASN A 86 -16.16 -11.34 -12.52
C ASN A 86 -15.12 -10.66 -11.61
N LEU A 87 -14.99 -9.34 -11.78
CA LEU A 87 -14.11 -8.50 -10.99
C LEU A 87 -14.36 -8.62 -9.48
N ASN A 88 -15.63 -8.76 -9.07
CA ASN A 88 -15.98 -8.88 -7.66
C ASN A 88 -15.39 -10.13 -7.01
N ALA A 89 -15.37 -11.25 -7.73
CA ALA A 89 -14.70 -12.45 -7.24
C ALA A 89 -13.18 -12.22 -7.10
N PHE A 90 -12.55 -11.50 -8.02
CA PHE A 90 -11.12 -11.17 -7.90
C PHE A 90 -10.82 -10.27 -6.69
N LYS A 91 -11.65 -9.25 -6.45
CA LYS A 91 -11.58 -8.36 -5.26
C LYS A 91 -11.67 -9.11 -3.94
N GLN A 92 -12.34 -10.27 -3.91
CA GLN A 92 -12.39 -11.13 -2.72
C GLN A 92 -11.14 -11.97 -2.54
N GLN A 93 -10.35 -12.17 -3.59
CA GLN A 93 -9.12 -12.97 -3.57
C GLN A 93 -7.88 -12.15 -3.31
N VAL A 94 -7.89 -10.85 -3.59
CA VAL A 94 -6.71 -9.98 -3.48
C VAL A 94 -7.06 -8.68 -2.78
N SER A 95 -6.20 -8.28 -1.85
CA SER A 95 -6.22 -6.95 -1.25
C SER A 95 -4.85 -6.30 -1.41
N CYS A 96 -4.82 -5.03 -1.79
CA CYS A 96 -3.59 -4.30 -2.09
C CYS A 96 -3.57 -2.95 -1.37
N ILE A 97 -2.39 -2.55 -0.89
CA ILE A 97 -2.14 -1.28 -0.24
C ILE A 97 -0.85 -0.64 -0.80
N ARG A 98 -0.81 0.69 -0.86
CA ARG A 98 0.38 1.45 -1.27
C ARG A 98 0.86 2.34 -0.13
N ASP A 99 2.17 2.37 0.10
CA ASP A 99 2.79 3.43 0.89
C ASP A 99 3.18 4.57 -0.05
N GLU A 100 2.54 5.73 0.07
CA GLU A 100 2.84 6.90 -0.79
C GLU A 100 4.28 7.41 -0.63
N ARG A 101 4.95 7.07 0.48
CA ARG A 101 6.33 7.48 0.73
C ARG A 101 7.33 6.56 0.07
N ASP A 102 6.91 5.35 -0.30
CA ASP A 102 7.78 4.43 -1.00
C ASP A 102 8.00 4.92 -2.42
N LYS A 103 9.25 5.29 -2.70
CA LYS A 103 9.67 5.74 -4.03
C LYS A 103 9.82 4.57 -5.00
N ARG A 104 9.82 3.34 -4.50
CA ARG A 104 9.79 2.13 -5.32
C ARG A 104 8.35 2.01 -5.81
N LYS A 105 8.12 2.10 -7.11
CA LYS A 105 6.81 1.94 -7.76
C LYS A 105 6.22 0.55 -7.48
N GLN A 106 5.75 0.34 -6.26
CA GLN A 106 5.33 -0.94 -5.72
C GLN A 106 4.05 -0.81 -4.91
N VAL A 107 3.19 -1.81 -5.05
CA VAL A 107 2.02 -2.03 -4.22
C VAL A 107 2.23 -3.30 -3.42
N LEU A 108 1.80 -3.31 -2.16
CA LEU A 108 1.84 -4.48 -1.31
C LEU A 108 0.50 -5.19 -1.41
N CYS A 109 0.50 -6.39 -1.99
CA CYS A 109 -0.71 -7.17 -2.18
C CYS A 109 -0.66 -8.46 -1.35
N GLN A 110 -1.82 -8.91 -0.92
CA GLN A 110 -2.00 -10.17 -0.21
C GLN A 110 -3.12 -10.98 -0.87
N ALA A 111 -2.96 -12.30 -0.85
CA ALA A 111 -4.02 -13.23 -1.25
C ALA A 111 -4.97 -13.48 -0.08
N SER A 112 -6.24 -13.77 -0.37
CA SER A 112 -7.23 -14.15 0.63
C SER A 112 -6.79 -15.40 1.37
N GLY A 113 -6.82 -15.35 2.71
CA GLY A 113 -6.31 -16.42 3.57
C GLY A 113 -4.78 -16.47 3.74
N SER A 114 -4.03 -15.53 3.16
CA SER A 114 -2.60 -15.31 3.43
C SER A 114 -2.43 -14.23 4.50
N ASN A 115 -1.38 -14.37 5.32
CA ASN A 115 -0.92 -13.30 6.23
C ASN A 115 0.28 -12.53 5.67
N ASP A 116 0.80 -12.95 4.51
CA ASP A 116 1.99 -12.38 3.91
C ASP A 116 1.64 -11.39 2.81
N PHE A 117 2.15 -10.17 2.93
CA PHE A 117 2.16 -9.19 1.85
C PHE A 117 3.35 -9.45 0.92
N VAL A 118 3.10 -9.37 -0.38
CA VAL A 118 4.11 -9.40 -1.42
C VAL A 118 4.10 -8.09 -2.19
N ALA A 119 5.29 -7.54 -2.43
CA ALA A 119 5.41 -6.36 -3.28
C ALA A 119 5.20 -6.76 -4.76
N LEU A 120 4.35 -6.02 -5.47
CA LEU A 120 4.20 -6.10 -6.92
C LEU A 120 4.59 -4.73 -7.50
N ASN A 121 5.37 -4.72 -8.57
CA ASN A 121 5.72 -3.47 -9.25
C ASN A 121 4.54 -2.97 -10.09
N PHE A 122 4.38 -1.64 -10.19
CA PHE A 122 3.33 -1.04 -11.02
C PHE A 122 3.89 -0.03 -12.04
N SER A 123 3.14 0.19 -13.11
CA SER A 123 3.16 1.39 -13.97
C SER A 123 2.08 2.36 -13.52
N TYR A 124 2.25 3.65 -13.83
CA TYR A 124 1.12 4.57 -13.77
C TYR A 124 0.43 4.49 -15.12
N ASP A 125 -0.89 4.45 -15.11
CA ASP A 125 -1.68 4.66 -16.31
C ASP A 125 -1.71 6.18 -16.59
N ASP A 126 -1.40 6.57 -17.83
CA ASP A 126 -1.15 7.96 -18.25
C ASP A 126 -2.39 8.63 -18.88
#